data_AF-A0A411MM49-F1
#
_entry.id   AF-A0A411MM49-F1
#
_cell.length_a   1.000
_cell.length_b   1.000
_cell.length_c   1.000
_cell.angle_alpha   90.00
_cell.angle_beta   90.00
_cell.angle_gamma   90.00
#
_symmetry.space_group_name_H-M   'P 1'
#
loop_
_entity.id
_entity.type
_entity.pdbx_description
1 polymer ?
#
loop_
_entity_poly.entity_id
_entity_poly.type
_entity_poly.pdbx_seq_one_letter_code
_entity_poly.pdbx_strand_id
1 'polypeptide(L)'
;MMALKRMIALGAIPLMLMTEVGMASSLLLPTPAQLAGDWTLYPEGDRAAGCELQLEASQSLRGDLDCVEKLIGARPGGWLPTPDTVALLDGSGSALVHFNRDAPGLFTWTSPSQKILWLERKNKD
;
A
#
# COMPACT_ATOMS: atom_id res chain seq x y z
N MET A 1 18.27 68.85 6.76
CA MET A 1 18.31 68.08 5.50
C MET A 1 19.64 67.37 5.43
N MET A 2 19.65 66.03 5.51
CA MET A 2 20.86 65.22 5.35
C MET A 2 20.48 64.00 4.52
N ALA A 3 21.03 63.94 3.31
CA ALA A 3 20.71 62.91 2.32
C ALA A 3 21.39 61.60 2.69
N LEU A 4 20.59 60.55 2.92
CA LEU A 4 21.09 59.22 3.20
C LEU A 4 21.43 58.51 1.88
N LYS A 5 22.74 58.35 1.64
CA LYS A 5 23.32 57.74 0.45
C LYS A 5 23.11 56.21 0.49
N ARG A 6 22.42 55.65 -0.50
CA ARG A 6 22.21 54.20 -0.65
C ARG A 6 23.52 53.52 -1.03
N MET A 7 24.14 52.79 -0.11
CA MET A 7 25.24 51.87 -0.42
C MET A 7 24.66 50.48 -0.69
N ILE A 8 24.79 50.01 -1.92
CA ILE A 8 24.44 48.65 -2.34
C ILE A 8 25.69 47.80 -2.10
N ALA A 9 25.66 46.94 -1.08
CA ALA A 9 26.71 45.96 -0.84
C ALA A 9 26.37 44.66 -1.61
N LEU A 10 27.21 44.30 -2.57
CA LEU A 10 27.19 42.99 -3.23
C LEU A 10 27.72 41.94 -2.23
N GLY A 11 26.83 41.17 -1.61
CA GLY A 11 27.20 39.98 -0.84
C GLY A 11 27.18 38.74 -1.73
N ALA A 12 28.34 38.11 -1.95
CA ALA A 12 28.42 36.81 -2.62
C ALA A 12 27.93 35.71 -1.65
N ILE A 13 26.86 35.00 -2.02
CA ILE A 13 26.31 33.88 -1.25
C ILE A 13 26.97 32.60 -1.78
N PRO A 14 27.78 31.87 -0.98
CA PRO A 14 28.28 30.56 -1.41
C PRO A 14 27.12 29.56 -1.42
N LEU A 15 26.76 29.08 -2.61
CA LEU A 15 25.76 28.04 -2.80
C LEU A 15 26.36 26.70 -2.35
N MET A 16 26.10 26.28 -1.11
CA MET A 16 26.44 24.93 -0.67
C MET A 16 25.50 23.94 -1.35
N LEU A 17 26.02 23.22 -2.35
CA LEU A 17 25.32 22.12 -3.01
C LEU A 17 25.30 20.92 -2.05
N MET A 18 24.17 20.71 -1.37
CA MET A 18 23.90 19.50 -0.60
C MET A 18 23.73 18.35 -1.61
N THR A 19 24.76 17.52 -1.77
CA THR A 19 24.63 16.26 -2.52
C THR A 19 24.11 15.21 -1.56
N GLU A 20 22.80 15.08 -1.47
CA GLU A 20 22.20 14.01 -0.68
C GLU A 20 22.43 12.68 -1.41
N VAL A 21 23.29 11.84 -0.85
CA VAL A 21 23.38 10.43 -1.22
C VAL A 21 22.21 9.72 -0.55
N GLY A 22 21.06 9.68 -1.22
CA GLY A 22 19.95 8.84 -0.80
C GLY A 22 20.34 7.37 -0.91
N MET A 23 20.52 6.68 0.22
CA MET A 23 20.69 5.22 0.19
C MET A 23 19.36 4.59 -0.23
N ALA A 24 19.31 3.99 -1.42
CA ALA A 24 18.20 3.15 -1.85
C ALA A 24 18.25 1.83 -1.06
N SER A 25 17.65 1.80 0.11
CA SER A 25 17.48 0.57 0.88
C SER A 25 16.43 -0.30 0.19
N SER A 26 16.79 -1.53 -0.18
CA SER A 26 15.87 -2.47 -0.84
C SER A 26 14.99 -3.17 0.19
N LEU A 27 13.69 -3.26 -0.09
CA LEU A 27 12.76 -4.02 0.73
C LEU A 27 12.90 -5.52 0.44
N LEU A 28 12.84 -6.34 1.50
CA LEU A 28 12.80 -7.79 1.37
C LEU A 28 11.45 -8.23 0.80
N LEU A 29 11.47 -9.08 -0.21
CA LEU A 29 10.28 -9.73 -0.76
C LEU A 29 9.81 -10.85 0.20
N PRO A 30 8.63 -10.76 0.82
CA PRO A 30 8.10 -11.85 1.62
C PRO A 30 7.68 -13.05 0.75
N THR A 31 7.86 -14.24 1.31
CA THR A 31 7.33 -15.48 0.74
C THR A 31 5.82 -15.58 0.93
N PRO A 32 5.07 -16.31 0.07
CA PRO A 32 3.64 -16.53 0.27
C PRO A 32 3.30 -17.13 1.63
N ALA A 33 4.12 -18.04 2.16
CA ALA A 33 3.90 -18.65 3.47
C ALA A 33 3.91 -17.64 4.63
N GLN A 34 4.69 -16.56 4.52
CA GLN A 34 4.75 -15.51 5.55
C GLN A 34 3.46 -14.69 5.63
N LEU A 35 2.81 -14.41 4.49
CA LEU A 35 1.55 -13.67 4.45
C LEU A 35 0.30 -14.56 4.46
N ALA A 36 0.44 -15.87 4.23
CA ALA A 36 -0.67 -16.81 4.29
C ALA A 36 -1.39 -16.78 5.66
N GLY A 37 -2.70 -16.99 5.65
CA GLY A 37 -3.57 -16.99 6.82
C GLY A 37 -4.90 -16.31 6.57
N ASP A 38 -5.59 -15.97 7.66
CA ASP A 38 -6.92 -15.36 7.61
C ASP A 38 -6.84 -13.83 7.64
N TRP A 39 -7.64 -13.22 6.78
CA TRP A 39 -7.68 -11.78 6.55
C TRP A 39 -9.13 -11.31 6.45
N THR A 40 -9.33 -10.04 6.75
CA THR A 40 -10.60 -9.35 6.55
C THR A 40 -10.36 -8.18 5.61
N LEU A 41 -11.13 -8.10 4.52
CA LEU A 41 -11.17 -6.97 3.60
C LEU A 41 -12.40 -6.12 3.90
N TYR A 42 -12.24 -4.83 4.19
CA TYR A 42 -13.38 -3.99 4.57
C TYR A 42 -13.17 -2.51 4.21
N PRO A 43 -14.25 -1.72 4.05
CA PRO A 43 -14.14 -0.26 3.89
C PRO A 43 -13.60 0.41 5.15
N GLU A 44 -12.76 1.44 4.99
CA GLU A 44 -12.30 2.24 6.13
C GLU A 44 -13.48 2.77 6.95
N GLY A 45 -13.43 2.55 8.26
CA GLY A 45 -14.50 2.95 9.19
C GLY A 45 -15.70 2.00 9.28
N ASP A 46 -15.79 0.94 8.46
CA ASP A 46 -16.89 -0.03 8.48
C ASP A 46 -16.40 -1.48 8.37
N ARG A 47 -15.79 -1.98 9.44
CA ARG A 47 -15.33 -3.39 9.52
C ARG A 47 -16.47 -4.40 9.51
N ALA A 48 -17.69 -4.00 9.89
CA ALA A 48 -18.86 -4.88 9.91
C ALA A 48 -19.33 -5.24 8.49
N ALA A 49 -19.06 -4.38 7.50
CA ALA A 49 -19.25 -4.66 6.08
C ALA A 49 -18.09 -5.46 5.45
N GLY A 50 -17.24 -6.09 6.27
CA GLY A 50 -16.04 -6.80 5.84
C GLY A 50 -16.29 -8.19 5.26
N CYS A 51 -15.43 -8.57 4.32
CA CYS A 51 -15.36 -9.89 3.73
C CYS A 51 -14.23 -10.68 4.37
N GLU A 52 -14.51 -11.95 4.71
CA GLU A 52 -13.48 -12.85 5.24
C GLU A 52 -12.83 -13.62 4.10
N LEU A 53 -11.51 -13.54 4.00
CA LEU A 53 -10.75 -14.27 2.98
C LEU A 53 -9.51 -14.92 3.59
N GLN A 54 -9.15 -16.08 3.05
CA GLN A 54 -7.96 -16.81 3.43
C GLN A 54 -6.97 -16.81 2.27
N LEU A 55 -5.77 -16.30 2.55
CA LEU A 55 -4.63 -16.33 1.65
C LEU A 55 -3.88 -17.64 1.88
N GLU A 56 -3.93 -18.57 0.93
CA GLU A 56 -3.21 -19.84 1.04
C GLU A 56 -1.76 -19.70 0.57
N ALA A 57 -0.84 -20.46 1.15
CA ALA A 57 0.57 -20.45 0.73
C ALA A 57 0.79 -20.90 -0.72
N SER A 58 -0.19 -21.62 -1.30
CA SER A 58 -0.28 -21.97 -2.73
C SER A 58 -0.70 -20.81 -3.62
N GLN A 59 -0.85 -19.59 -3.09
CA GLN A 59 -1.29 -18.37 -3.81
C GLN A 59 -2.74 -18.42 -4.31
N SER A 60 -3.53 -19.37 -3.80
CA SER A 60 -4.99 -19.43 -3.95
C SER A 60 -5.71 -18.64 -2.85
N LEU A 61 -6.96 -18.28 -3.13
CA LEU A 61 -7.86 -17.59 -2.20
C LEU A 61 -9.04 -18.49 -1.82
N ARG A 62 -9.45 -18.43 -0.56
CA ARG A 62 -10.71 -19.01 -0.06
C ARG A 62 -11.50 -17.96 0.73
N GLY A 63 -12.73 -18.29 1.11
CA GLY A 63 -13.62 -17.42 1.88
C GLY A 63 -14.69 -16.76 1.02
N ASP A 64 -15.10 -15.55 1.38
CA ASP A 64 -16.21 -14.82 0.78
C ASP A 64 -15.79 -14.03 -0.46
N LEU A 65 -15.46 -14.74 -1.55
CA LEU A 65 -15.00 -14.13 -2.79
C LEU A 65 -16.10 -13.33 -3.51
N ASP A 66 -17.38 -13.64 -3.26
CA ASP A 66 -18.52 -12.86 -3.78
C ASP A 66 -18.63 -11.50 -3.07
N CYS A 67 -18.37 -11.44 -1.77
CA CYS A 67 -18.25 -10.19 -1.04
C CYS A 67 -17.04 -9.37 -1.53
N VAL A 68 -15.89 -10.03 -1.70
CA VAL A 68 -14.67 -9.35 -2.20
C VAL A 68 -14.93 -8.72 -3.57
N GLU A 69 -15.60 -9.44 -4.47
CA GLU A 69 -16.01 -8.91 -5.78
C GLU A 69 -16.85 -7.62 -5.68
N LYS A 70 -17.77 -7.54 -4.71
CA LYS A 70 -18.58 -6.33 -4.49
C LYS A 70 -17.74 -5.15 -4.00
N LEU A 71 -16.68 -5.40 -3.24
CA LEU A 71 -15.80 -4.35 -2.72
C LEU A 71 -14.80 -3.85 -3.76
N ILE A 72 -14.17 -4.75 -4.53
CA ILE A 72 -13.10 -4.39 -5.47
C ILE A 72 -13.55 -4.29 -6.93
N GLY A 73 -14.76 -4.73 -7.24
CA GLY A 73 -15.38 -4.67 -8.58
C GLY A 73 -15.11 -5.87 -9.48
N ALA A 74 -14.32 -6.85 -9.03
CA ALA A 74 -14.02 -8.06 -9.77
C ALA A 74 -13.70 -9.23 -8.82
N ARG A 75 -14.08 -10.45 -9.21
CA ARG A 75 -13.78 -11.64 -8.41
C ARG A 75 -12.30 -12.01 -8.53
N PRO A 76 -11.55 -12.10 -7.42
CA PRO A 76 -10.17 -12.56 -7.47
C PRO A 76 -10.09 -14.09 -7.53
N GLY A 77 -9.12 -14.60 -8.28
CA GLY A 77 -8.78 -16.02 -8.39
C GLY A 77 -7.49 -16.42 -7.65
N GLY A 78 -6.64 -15.45 -7.29
CA GLY A 78 -5.39 -15.70 -6.60
C GLY A 78 -4.79 -14.45 -5.97
N TRP A 79 -3.61 -14.59 -5.38
CA TRP A 79 -2.92 -13.48 -4.74
C TRP A 79 -1.40 -13.62 -4.82
N LEU A 80 -0.68 -12.51 -4.74
CA LEU A 80 0.78 -12.46 -4.78
C LEU A 80 1.35 -11.47 -3.77
N PRO A 81 2.38 -11.84 -2.98
CA PRO A 81 3.17 -10.89 -2.22
C PRO A 81 4.10 -10.09 -3.14
N THR A 82 4.28 -8.81 -2.84
CA THR A 82 5.42 -8.00 -3.28
C THR A 82 6.12 -7.44 -2.03
N PRO A 83 7.28 -6.75 -2.14
CA PRO A 83 7.97 -6.22 -0.96
C PRO A 83 7.08 -5.29 -0.12
N ASP A 84 6.32 -4.44 -0.78
CA ASP A 84 5.50 -3.39 -0.19
C ASP A 84 4.00 -3.57 -0.41
N THR A 85 3.56 -4.53 -1.22
CA THR A 85 2.13 -4.74 -1.52
C THR A 85 1.68 -6.19 -1.42
N VAL A 86 0.37 -6.38 -1.37
CA VAL A 86 -0.29 -7.65 -1.69
C VAL A 86 -1.22 -7.40 -2.88
N ALA A 87 -1.02 -8.15 -3.95
CA ALA A 87 -1.88 -8.09 -5.13
C ALA A 87 -2.95 -9.17 -5.07
N LEU A 88 -4.20 -8.82 -5.40
CA LEU A 88 -5.22 -9.79 -5.75
C LEU A 88 -5.28 -9.90 -7.27
N LEU A 89 -5.35 -11.13 -7.77
CA LEU A 89 -5.28 -11.45 -9.19
C LEU A 89 -6.61 -11.99 -9.68
N ASP A 90 -6.89 -11.82 -10.97
CA ASP A 90 -7.98 -12.52 -11.64
C ASP A 90 -7.62 -14.00 -11.92
N GLY A 91 -8.53 -14.74 -12.56
CA GLY A 91 -8.31 -16.14 -12.93
C GLY A 91 -7.23 -16.36 -14.01
N SER A 92 -6.79 -15.31 -14.70
CA SER A 92 -5.68 -15.36 -15.68
C SER A 92 -4.31 -15.08 -15.04
N GLY A 93 -4.29 -14.61 -13.79
CA GLY A 93 -3.08 -14.17 -13.10
C GLY A 93 -2.76 -12.68 -13.28
N SER A 94 -3.66 -11.91 -13.91
CA SER A 94 -3.51 -10.46 -14.04
C SER A 94 -3.93 -9.77 -12.76
N ALA A 95 -3.23 -8.69 -12.37
CA ALA A 95 -3.54 -7.97 -11.15
C ALA A 95 -4.85 -7.17 -11.27
N LEU A 96 -5.75 -7.37 -10.31
CA LEU A 96 -6.97 -6.60 -10.14
C LEU A 96 -6.71 -5.37 -9.27
N VAL A 97 -6.06 -5.57 -8.12
CA VAL A 97 -5.78 -4.53 -7.13
C VAL A 97 -4.46 -4.81 -6.43
N HIS A 98 -3.75 -3.75 -6.06
CA HIS A 98 -2.52 -3.78 -5.27
C HIS A 98 -2.79 -3.06 -3.96
N PHE A 99 -2.86 -3.80 -2.85
CA PHE A 99 -2.97 -3.21 -1.52
C PHE A 99 -1.58 -2.86 -1.02
N ASN A 100 -1.33 -1.59 -0.73
CA ASN A 100 -0.05 -1.09 -0.22
C ASN A 100 0.06 -1.35 1.28
N ARG A 101 1.24 -1.72 1.75
CA ARG A 101 1.49 -1.94 3.17
C ARG A 101 1.41 -0.62 3.92
N ASP A 102 0.48 -0.53 4.87
CA ASP A 102 0.34 0.61 5.78
C ASP A 102 1.06 0.31 7.10
N ALA A 103 0.83 -0.89 7.66
CA ALA A 103 1.48 -1.38 8.86
C ALA A 103 1.70 -2.91 8.77
N PRO A 104 2.48 -3.53 9.69
CA PRO A 104 2.58 -4.98 9.75
C PRO A 104 1.18 -5.63 9.89
N GLY A 105 0.79 -6.42 8.88
CA GLY A 105 -0.53 -7.07 8.86
C GLY A 105 -1.69 -6.17 8.42
N LEU A 106 -1.43 -4.94 7.96
CA LEU A 106 -2.44 -4.03 7.44
C LEU A 106 -2.00 -3.48 6.09
N PHE A 107 -2.84 -3.69 5.07
CA PHE A 107 -2.63 -3.14 3.74
C PHE A 107 -3.85 -2.33 3.31
N THR A 108 -3.65 -1.33 2.45
CA THR A 108 -4.67 -0.37 2.05
C THR A 108 -4.71 -0.19 0.54
N TRP A 109 -5.91 0.04 0.01
CA TRP A 109 -6.11 0.38 -1.39
C TRP A 109 -7.18 1.46 -1.53
N THR A 110 -6.91 2.44 -2.37
CA THR A 110 -7.89 3.48 -2.74
C THR A 110 -8.55 3.08 -4.06
N SER A 111 -9.85 2.86 -4.03
CA SER A 111 -10.63 2.50 -5.20
C SER A 111 -10.72 3.64 -6.21
N PRO A 112 -11.10 3.38 -7.48
CA PRO A 112 -11.35 4.44 -8.46
C PRO A 112 -12.39 5.47 -8.00
N SER A 113 -13.32 5.05 -7.14
CA SER A 113 -14.33 5.93 -6.55
C SER A 113 -13.86 6.66 -5.28
N GLN A 114 -12.54 6.73 -5.03
CA GLN A 114 -11.93 7.39 -3.87
C GLN A 114 -12.37 6.82 -2.51
N LYS A 115 -12.74 5.52 -2.47
CA LYS A 115 -13.02 4.82 -1.20
C LYS A 115 -11.78 4.07 -0.76
N ILE A 116 -11.46 4.14 0.52
CA ILE A 116 -10.33 3.39 1.10
C ILE A 116 -10.84 2.03 1.57
N LEU A 117 -10.16 0.96 1.15
CA LEU A 117 -10.37 -0.40 1.66
C LEU A 117 -9.13 -0.86 2.42
N TRP A 118 -9.33 -1.56 3.53
CA TRP A 118 -8.28 -2.16 4.35
C TRP A 118 -8.33 -3.69 4.22
N LEU A 119 -7.18 -4.28 3.97
CA LEU A 119 -6.93 -5.71 4.05
C LEU A 119 -6.11 -5.96 5.32
N GLU A 120 -6.79 -6.38 6.38
CA GLU A 120 -6.21 -6.55 7.70
C GLU A 120 -6.13 -8.02 8.08
N ARG A 121 -5.01 -8.39 8.64
CA ARG A 121 -4.75 -9.72 9.15
C ARG A 121 -5.59 -9.94 10.41
N LYS A 122 -6.32 -11.05 10.53
CA LYS A 122 -7.15 -11.34 11.72
C LYS A 122 -6.39 -11.66 13.01
N ASN A 123 -5.07 -11.51 13.02
CA ASN A 123 -4.08 -12.04 13.97
C ASN A 123 -3.65 -13.50 13.67
N LYS A 124 -2.33 -13.75 13.72
CA LYS A 124 -1.71 -15.06 14.01
C LYS A 124 -1.11 -14.88 15.41
N ASP A 125 -1.26 -15.88 16.27
CA ASP A 125 -0.26 -16.16 17.29
C ASP A 125 1.13 -16.36 16.65
#